data_AF-A0A9P6WJR6-F1
#
_entry.id   AF-A0A9P6WJR6-F1
#
_cell.length_a   1.000
_cell.length_b   1.000
_cell.length_c   1.000
_cell.angle_alpha   90.00
_cell.angle_beta   90.00
_cell.angle_gamma   90.00
#
_symmetry.space_group_name_H-M   'P 1'
#
loop_
_entity.id
_entity.type
_entity.pdbx_description
1 polymer ?
#
loop_
_entity_poly.entity_id
_entity_poly.type
_entity_poly.pdbx_seq_one_letter_code
_entity_poly.pdbx_strand_id
1 'polypeptide(L)'
;MASIEQVLNHESTAPVVSNSTLSQTGSNNSNDLLSYTFPDSTNLVIERYNKYIQLIHSIQHFANGYSEIAASTIKQYDLLNKTVTTSMPNFESSNEDSGVSGSAKLTVSSTASDNIGINDGVASTVTDSSSPTDLNTFLHVMRQKLGDGYTRSMDFQTKVQSQILPDLTQLVTEVDKKQKEYASYSNAEQKDLSQLKSNSAKVSQSLDLAVQEFEHGVNGSKNRSDYKKDPYLVKKTLLRNAALQVKSENNRIEFLANGEASLRSSEARILLELRRIFNLLTQFIDENFGGVVQSFNILRETLNRVPEDFEWSHFLEKNSAYLITASSVMSANNEQLNSAMSNLSVNSNKTDTALIANNPYKRNLESITFRNYQHVSTKPSLEGVLERKESILGLSSKYNSYYFVITPSGYFYGFPSKSIDSFQPNLVLYLPECETKIKNSSGKGEFTFILRGKNLCTLVPKPKKKYVFKASSAQDFDTWWKVITRDGAHTNHAEAGTIFSGSDISDNDSE
;
A
#
# COMPACT_ATOMS: atom_id res chain seq x y z
N MET A 1 -23.05 -33.82 81.39
CA MET A 1 -22.21 -34.36 82.48
C MET A 1 -21.52 -35.60 81.96
N ALA A 2 -20.29 -35.45 81.46
CA ALA A 2 -19.32 -36.51 81.20
C ALA A 2 -17.93 -35.83 81.29
N SER A 3 -16.98 -36.46 81.97
CA SER A 3 -15.76 -35.78 82.43
C SER A 3 -14.66 -35.68 81.37
N ILE A 4 -13.78 -34.71 81.58
CA ILE A 4 -12.58 -34.43 80.79
C ILE A 4 -11.52 -35.52 81.10
N GLU A 5 -11.58 -36.68 80.43
CA GLU A 5 -10.50 -37.69 80.52
C GLU A 5 -10.43 -38.71 79.36
N GLN A 6 -11.03 -38.46 78.19
CA GLN A 6 -11.07 -39.43 77.06
C GLN A 6 -10.66 -38.85 75.69
N VAL A 7 -9.60 -38.04 75.62
CA VAL A 7 -8.98 -37.62 74.34
C VAL A 7 -7.46 -37.82 74.34
N LEU A 8 -7.02 -39.00 74.81
CA LEU A 8 -5.66 -39.50 74.64
C LEU A 8 -5.74 -41.00 74.32
N ASN A 9 -5.87 -41.32 73.03
CA ASN A 9 -5.36 -42.52 72.36
C ASN A 9 -5.91 -42.62 70.94
N HIS A 10 -5.09 -42.26 69.95
CA HIS A 10 -5.06 -42.92 68.64
C HIS A 10 -3.74 -42.57 67.93
N GLU A 11 -2.79 -43.52 67.95
CA GLU A 11 -1.61 -43.48 67.08
C GLU A 11 -2.01 -43.78 65.63
N SER A 12 -1.25 -43.24 64.67
CA SER A 12 -1.16 -43.75 63.30
C SER A 12 0.20 -43.42 62.70
N THR A 13 0.72 -44.31 61.84
CA THR A 13 2.15 -44.46 61.58
C THR A 13 2.60 -44.10 60.15
N ALA A 14 3.73 -43.36 60.06
CA ALA A 14 4.74 -43.34 58.97
C ALA A 14 4.39 -42.69 57.60
N PRO A 15 5.38 -42.32 56.73
CA PRO A 15 6.83 -42.12 56.94
C PRO A 15 7.45 -40.78 56.40
N VAL A 16 8.59 -40.39 57.01
CA VAL A 16 9.84 -39.78 56.47
C VAL A 16 9.88 -39.13 55.07
N VAL A 17 10.38 -37.87 54.95
CA VAL A 17 11.58 -37.44 54.16
C VAL A 17 12.12 -36.05 54.61
N SER A 18 13.33 -36.07 55.21
CA SER A 18 14.42 -35.07 55.35
C SER A 18 14.23 -33.54 55.50
N ASN A 19 14.62 -33.06 56.69
CA ASN A 19 15.66 -32.05 56.99
C ASN A 19 15.68 -30.64 56.33
N SER A 20 15.40 -29.62 57.15
CA SER A 20 16.41 -28.56 57.43
C SER A 20 16.12 -27.83 58.77
N THR A 21 16.96 -28.09 59.78
CA THR A 21 17.21 -27.24 60.98
C THR A 21 16.04 -26.44 61.56
N LEU A 22 15.30 -27.05 62.50
CA LEU A 22 14.76 -26.33 63.66
C LEU A 22 15.54 -26.73 64.92
N SER A 23 16.05 -25.74 65.63
CA SER A 23 16.68 -25.91 66.94
C SER A 23 15.63 -26.34 67.98
N GLN A 24 15.69 -27.60 68.41
CA GLN A 24 14.95 -28.04 69.59
C GLN A 24 15.56 -27.42 70.85
N THR A 25 14.91 -26.41 71.40
CA THR A 25 15.04 -26.05 72.82
C THR A 25 13.80 -26.51 73.56
N GLY A 26 13.76 -27.81 73.87
CA GLY A 26 12.86 -28.36 74.88
C GLY A 26 13.28 -27.85 76.25
N SER A 27 12.71 -26.71 76.65
CA SER A 27 12.79 -26.18 78.01
C SER A 27 11.37 -26.17 78.60
N ASN A 28 11.27 -26.33 79.91
CA ASN A 28 10.00 -26.18 80.64
C ASN A 28 9.59 -24.70 80.61
N ASN A 29 8.99 -24.28 79.51
CA ASN A 29 8.66 -22.89 79.24
C ASN A 29 7.42 -22.49 80.03
N SER A 30 7.63 -22.05 81.27
CA SER A 30 6.71 -21.19 81.99
C SER A 30 6.64 -19.84 81.27
N ASN A 31 5.87 -19.78 80.19
CA ASN A 31 5.63 -18.56 79.43
C ASN A 31 4.93 -17.56 80.35
N ASP A 32 5.59 -16.44 80.63
CA ASP A 32 4.97 -15.36 81.38
C ASP A 32 3.82 -14.75 80.56
N LEU A 33 2.71 -14.46 81.24
CA LEU A 33 1.45 -14.05 80.65
C LEU A 33 1.57 -12.74 79.88
N LEU A 34 2.47 -11.83 80.29
CA LEU A 34 2.58 -10.51 79.69
C LEU A 34 3.66 -10.45 78.61
N SER A 35 4.74 -11.21 78.75
CA SER A 35 5.85 -11.28 77.78
C SER A 35 5.68 -12.31 76.65
N TYR A 36 4.66 -13.19 76.70
CA TYR A 36 4.41 -14.15 75.62
C TYR A 36 4.15 -13.45 74.27
N THR A 37 4.91 -13.87 73.26
CA THR A 37 4.89 -13.37 71.88
C THR A 37 5.02 -14.52 70.89
N PHE A 38 4.50 -14.30 69.67
CA PHE A 38 4.53 -15.24 68.56
C PHE A 38 4.71 -14.46 67.23
N PRO A 39 5.13 -15.11 66.13
CA PRO A 39 5.29 -14.44 64.84
C PRO A 39 3.95 -13.91 64.32
N ASP A 40 3.90 -12.67 63.83
CA ASP A 40 2.73 -12.10 63.15
C ASP A 40 3.04 -11.89 61.65
N SER A 41 2.34 -12.64 60.80
CA SER A 41 2.50 -12.61 59.34
C SER A 41 1.57 -11.62 58.64
N THR A 42 0.72 -10.88 59.36
CA THR A 42 -0.33 -10.01 58.79
C THR A 42 0.18 -9.07 57.69
N ASN A 43 1.23 -8.30 57.97
CA ASN A 43 1.77 -7.34 57.03
C ASN A 43 2.39 -8.02 55.80
N LEU A 44 3.04 -9.17 55.99
CA LEU A 44 3.65 -9.94 54.90
C LEU A 44 2.60 -10.58 53.99
N VAL A 45 1.51 -11.09 54.56
CA VAL A 45 0.36 -11.63 53.82
C VAL A 45 -0.33 -10.52 53.01
N ILE A 46 -0.56 -9.35 53.62
CA ILE A 46 -1.13 -8.17 52.95
C ILE A 46 -0.23 -7.68 51.81
N GLU A 47 1.08 -7.54 52.06
CA GLU A 47 2.05 -7.11 51.05
C GLU A 47 2.12 -8.11 49.89
N ARG A 48 2.03 -9.42 50.16
CA ARG A 48 2.01 -10.47 49.13
C ARG A 48 0.75 -10.41 48.28
N TYR A 49 -0.43 -10.17 48.86
CA TYR A 49 -1.64 -9.89 48.08
C TYR A 49 -1.48 -8.64 47.21
N ASN A 50 -0.94 -7.54 47.75
CA ASN A 50 -0.70 -6.31 46.99
C ASN A 50 0.25 -6.51 45.80
N LYS A 51 1.29 -7.35 45.94
CA LYS A 51 2.18 -7.74 44.83
C LYS A 51 1.43 -8.48 43.72
N TYR A 52 0.48 -9.36 44.05
CA TYR A 52 -0.36 -10.01 43.03
C TYR A 52 -1.32 -9.03 42.36
N ILE A 53 -1.93 -8.09 43.10
CA ILE A 53 -2.78 -7.04 42.52
C ILE A 53 -1.98 -6.18 41.52
N GLN A 54 -0.78 -5.75 41.89
CA GLN A 54 0.13 -5.00 41.00
C GLN A 54 0.55 -5.80 39.76
N LEU A 55 0.81 -7.11 39.91
CA LEU A 55 1.11 -8.00 38.78
C LEU A 55 -0.08 -8.09 37.82
N ILE A 56 -1.31 -8.30 38.33
CA ILE A 56 -2.50 -8.39 37.48
C ILE A 56 -2.76 -7.06 36.77
N HIS A 57 -2.61 -5.91 37.44
CA HIS A 57 -2.68 -4.59 36.79
C HIS A 57 -1.61 -4.41 35.70
N SER A 58 -0.38 -4.86 35.93
CA SER A 58 0.68 -4.82 34.91
C SER A 58 0.30 -5.63 33.66
N ILE A 59 -0.35 -6.78 33.86
CA ILE A 59 -0.88 -7.64 32.78
C ILE A 59 -2.07 -6.99 32.08
N GLN A 60 -2.96 -6.29 32.80
CA GLN A 60 -4.04 -5.49 32.20
C GLN A 60 -3.50 -4.38 31.30
N HIS A 61 -2.49 -3.63 31.75
CA HIS A 61 -1.85 -2.59 30.95
C HIS A 61 -1.17 -3.17 29.70
N PHE A 62 -0.51 -4.32 29.82
CA PHE A 62 0.07 -5.05 28.69
C PHE A 62 -0.99 -5.46 27.67
N ALA A 63 -2.08 -6.09 28.10
CA ALA A 63 -3.18 -6.51 27.22
C ALA A 63 -3.87 -5.30 26.55
N ASN A 64 -4.11 -4.22 27.30
CA ASN A 64 -4.67 -2.98 26.74
C ASN A 64 -3.74 -2.34 25.70
N GLY A 65 -2.42 -2.34 25.94
CA GLY A 65 -1.44 -1.85 24.96
C GLY A 65 -1.51 -2.60 23.62
N TYR A 66 -1.68 -3.93 23.66
CA TYR A 66 -1.92 -4.71 22.43
C TYR A 66 -3.27 -4.39 21.78
N SER A 67 -4.33 -4.14 22.56
CA SER A 67 -5.62 -3.66 22.03
C SER A 67 -5.49 -2.29 21.34
N GLU A 68 -4.66 -1.38 21.85
CA GLU A 68 -4.40 -0.06 21.25
C GLU A 68 -3.55 -0.17 19.97
N ILE A 69 -2.56 -1.08 19.94
CA ILE A 69 -1.80 -1.40 18.72
C ILE A 69 -2.75 -1.91 17.63
N ALA A 70 -3.68 -2.81 17.96
CA ALA A 70 -4.69 -3.27 17.01
C ALA A 70 -5.62 -2.13 16.54
N ALA A 71 -6.08 -1.27 17.44
CA ALA A 71 -6.87 -0.08 17.11
C ALA A 71 -6.14 0.89 16.16
N SER A 72 -4.81 1.00 16.28
CA SER A 72 -3.98 1.75 15.33
C SER A 72 -3.89 1.04 13.98
N THR A 73 -3.62 -0.26 13.97
CA THR A 73 -3.55 -1.10 12.75
C THR A 73 -4.84 -1.06 11.93
N ILE A 74 -6.01 -1.08 12.57
CA ILE A 74 -7.33 -0.95 11.93
C ILE A 74 -7.45 0.39 11.17
N LYS A 75 -6.99 1.50 11.78
CA LYS A 75 -6.96 2.82 11.12
C LYS A 75 -6.01 2.84 9.92
N GLN A 76 -4.87 2.14 10.01
CA GLN A 76 -3.94 2.01 8.89
C GLN A 76 -4.54 1.17 7.74
N TYR A 77 -5.28 0.10 8.04
CA TYR A 77 -6.02 -0.67 7.04
C TYR A 77 -7.09 0.17 6.34
N ASP A 78 -7.85 0.99 7.09
CA ASP A 78 -8.83 1.92 6.51
C ASP A 78 -8.19 2.96 5.58
N LEU A 79 -7.03 3.50 5.96
CA LEU A 79 -6.27 4.45 5.13
C LEU A 79 -5.73 3.77 3.87
N LEU A 80 -5.10 2.61 4.02
CA LEU A 80 -4.55 1.82 2.92
C LEU A 80 -5.64 1.40 1.93
N ASN A 81 -6.81 0.95 2.40
CA ASN A 81 -7.93 0.62 1.53
C ASN A 81 -8.41 1.83 0.74
N LYS A 82 -8.55 3.01 1.34
CA LYS A 82 -8.92 4.24 0.61
C LYS A 82 -7.90 4.57 -0.49
N THR A 83 -6.61 4.50 -0.20
CA THR A 83 -5.56 4.76 -1.18
C THR A 83 -5.59 3.75 -2.33
N VAL A 84 -5.68 2.46 -2.01
CA VAL A 84 -5.72 1.37 -3.01
C VAL A 84 -7.00 1.45 -3.87
N THR A 85 -8.19 1.56 -3.27
CA THR A 85 -9.46 1.54 -4.04
C THR A 85 -9.69 2.80 -4.87
N THR A 86 -9.13 3.96 -4.47
CA THR A 86 -9.29 5.22 -5.21
C THR A 86 -8.37 5.29 -6.43
N SER A 87 -7.27 4.52 -6.44
CA SER A 87 -6.26 4.51 -7.51
C SER A 87 -6.20 3.18 -8.29
N MET A 88 -7.16 2.29 -8.06
CA MET A 88 -7.19 0.95 -8.62
C MET A 88 -7.46 1.00 -10.13
N PRO A 89 -6.55 0.49 -10.99
CA PRO A 89 -6.85 0.36 -12.41
C PRO A 89 -7.92 -0.71 -12.62
N ASN A 90 -8.62 -0.61 -13.75
CA ASN A 90 -9.57 -1.62 -14.21
C ASN A 90 -9.13 -2.00 -15.64
N PHE A 91 -8.61 -3.22 -15.80
CA PHE A 91 -8.18 -3.74 -17.10
C PHE A 91 -9.38 -4.31 -17.86
N GLU A 92 -9.22 -4.57 -19.15
CA GLU A 92 -10.21 -5.23 -19.99
C GLU A 92 -10.48 -6.68 -19.56
N SER A 93 -11.44 -6.88 -18.65
CA SER A 93 -11.89 -8.20 -18.22
C SER A 93 -12.57 -9.01 -19.34
N SER A 94 -12.40 -10.33 -19.31
CA SER A 94 -13.09 -11.26 -20.22
C SER A 94 -14.61 -11.31 -20.00
N ASN A 95 -15.06 -10.98 -18.79
CA ASN A 95 -16.46 -10.81 -18.44
C ASN A 95 -16.78 -9.31 -18.38
N GLU A 96 -17.79 -8.87 -19.13
CA GLU A 96 -18.30 -7.51 -19.00
C GLU A 96 -18.88 -7.29 -17.58
N ASP A 97 -18.74 -6.06 -17.07
CA ASP A 97 -19.39 -5.51 -15.86
C ASP A 97 -18.78 -5.80 -14.46
N SER A 98 -17.61 -6.45 -14.34
CA SER A 98 -16.90 -6.55 -13.05
C SER A 98 -16.00 -5.34 -12.75
N GLY A 99 -16.60 -4.20 -12.43
CA GLY A 99 -15.86 -2.99 -12.06
C GLY A 99 -15.08 -3.11 -10.73
N VAL A 100 -13.75 -3.18 -10.81
CA VAL A 100 -12.86 -3.22 -9.61
C VAL A 100 -12.86 -1.89 -8.83
N SER A 101 -13.17 -0.78 -9.52
CA SER A 101 -13.10 0.58 -8.98
C SER A 101 -14.31 0.92 -8.09
N GLY A 102 -14.06 1.18 -6.81
CA GLY A 102 -15.08 1.63 -5.88
C GLY A 102 -14.63 1.65 -4.42
N SER A 103 -14.81 2.80 -3.76
CA SER A 103 -14.50 3.02 -2.33
C SER A 103 -15.51 2.37 -1.38
N ALA A 104 -15.79 1.06 -1.55
CA ALA A 104 -16.58 0.33 -0.57
C ALA A 104 -15.77 0.14 0.73
N LYS A 105 -16.43 0.42 1.85
CA LYS A 105 -15.85 0.44 3.20
C LYS A 105 -15.42 -0.96 3.63
N LEU A 106 -14.29 -1.06 4.33
CA LEU A 106 -13.94 -2.30 5.03
C LEU A 106 -15.00 -2.52 6.11
N THR A 107 -15.74 -3.62 6.00
CA THR A 107 -16.88 -3.93 6.86
C THR A 107 -16.68 -5.30 7.48
N VAL A 108 -17.04 -5.45 8.75
CA VAL A 108 -16.92 -6.73 9.47
C VAL A 108 -17.98 -7.69 8.92
N SER A 109 -17.58 -8.58 8.01
CA SER A 109 -18.39 -9.75 7.62
C SER A 109 -18.27 -10.82 8.70
N SER A 110 -19.05 -10.66 9.77
CA SER A 110 -19.37 -11.76 10.67
C SER A 110 -20.35 -12.73 9.97
N THR A 111 -20.09 -14.03 10.13
CA THR A 111 -20.89 -15.18 9.66
C THR A 111 -21.01 -15.40 8.14
N ALA A 112 -20.87 -16.66 7.75
CA ALA A 112 -21.34 -17.19 6.47
C ALA A 112 -22.88 -17.15 6.41
N SER A 113 -23.45 -16.98 5.21
CA SER A 113 -24.90 -16.87 4.93
C SER A 113 -25.59 -15.66 5.60
N ASP A 114 -26.16 -14.66 4.92
CA ASP A 114 -26.74 -14.60 3.57
C ASP A 114 -26.91 -13.13 3.11
N ASN A 115 -27.09 -12.94 1.79
CA ASN A 115 -27.83 -11.84 1.15
C ASN A 115 -27.54 -10.39 1.58
N ILE A 116 -26.48 -9.80 0.99
CA ILE A 116 -26.63 -8.49 0.34
C ILE A 116 -26.61 -8.76 -1.16
N GLY A 117 -27.76 -8.59 -1.81
CA GLY A 117 -27.95 -8.94 -3.21
C GLY A 117 -27.18 -8.03 -4.17
N ILE A 118 -26.05 -8.52 -4.67
CA ILE A 118 -25.62 -8.34 -6.05
C ILE A 118 -25.50 -9.76 -6.62
N ASN A 119 -26.21 -10.04 -7.70
CA ASN A 119 -26.50 -11.41 -8.15
C ASN A 119 -25.23 -12.25 -8.41
N ASP A 120 -25.29 -13.47 -7.88
CA ASP A 120 -24.70 -14.72 -8.37
C ASP A 120 -23.70 -14.66 -9.53
N GLY A 121 -22.45 -15.06 -9.25
CA GLY A 121 -21.46 -15.30 -10.30
C GLY A 121 -20.17 -15.96 -9.83
N VAL A 122 -19.59 -15.53 -8.69
CA VAL A 122 -18.28 -16.06 -8.21
C VAL A 122 -18.26 -16.21 -6.69
N ALA A 123 -18.92 -17.25 -6.19
CA ALA A 123 -18.68 -17.79 -4.85
C ALA A 123 -17.89 -19.10 -4.98
N SER A 124 -16.82 -19.26 -4.18
CA SER A 124 -16.06 -20.51 -4.03
C SER A 124 -15.46 -21.10 -5.32
N THR A 125 -14.60 -20.32 -5.96
CA THR A 125 -13.55 -20.81 -6.87
C THR A 125 -12.25 -20.10 -6.44
N VAL A 126 -11.12 -20.72 -6.06
CA VAL A 126 -10.54 -22.02 -6.44
C VAL A 126 -11.06 -22.50 -7.78
N THR A 127 -10.98 -21.60 -8.77
CA THR A 127 -10.98 -22.02 -10.16
C THR A 127 -9.75 -22.90 -10.32
N ASP A 128 -9.92 -23.97 -11.09
CA ASP A 128 -8.92 -25.03 -11.24
C ASP A 128 -7.50 -24.47 -11.32
N SER A 129 -6.54 -25.12 -10.69
CA SER A 129 -5.13 -24.69 -10.69
C SER A 129 -4.50 -24.53 -12.09
N SER A 130 -5.24 -24.91 -13.15
CA SER A 130 -4.93 -24.79 -14.57
C SER A 130 -5.53 -23.59 -15.31
N SER A 131 -6.51 -22.84 -14.76
CA SER A 131 -7.08 -21.68 -15.47
C SER A 131 -6.19 -20.43 -15.31
N PRO A 132 -5.90 -19.66 -16.38
CA PRO A 132 -5.21 -18.38 -16.23
C PRO A 132 -6.05 -17.40 -15.42
N THR A 133 -5.41 -16.54 -14.64
CA THR A 133 -6.06 -15.45 -13.90
C THR A 133 -5.69 -14.11 -14.52
N ASP A 134 -6.61 -13.15 -14.50
CA ASP A 134 -6.40 -11.78 -14.98
C ASP A 134 -5.90 -10.85 -13.85
N LEU A 135 -5.40 -9.67 -14.22
CA LEU A 135 -4.96 -8.65 -13.27
C LEU A 135 -6.14 -8.14 -12.42
N ASN A 136 -7.37 -8.09 -12.95
CA ASN A 136 -8.54 -7.70 -12.17
C ASN A 136 -8.83 -8.70 -11.04
N THR A 137 -8.69 -10.02 -11.28
CA THR A 137 -8.76 -11.04 -10.23
C THR A 137 -7.67 -10.84 -9.18
N PHE A 138 -6.42 -10.59 -9.58
CA PHE A 138 -5.34 -10.28 -8.64
C PHE A 138 -5.67 -9.04 -7.78
N LEU A 139 -6.20 -7.98 -8.39
CA LEU A 139 -6.62 -6.75 -7.70
C LEU A 139 -7.78 -7.01 -6.73
N HIS A 140 -8.78 -7.81 -7.13
CA HIS A 140 -9.87 -8.24 -6.23
C HIS A 140 -9.34 -9.05 -5.03
N VAL A 141 -8.45 -10.01 -5.26
CA VAL A 141 -7.83 -10.81 -4.17
C VAL A 141 -6.97 -9.92 -3.27
N MET A 142 -6.23 -8.94 -3.80
CA MET A 142 -5.50 -7.94 -3.00
C MET A 142 -6.43 -7.19 -2.05
N ARG A 143 -7.57 -6.70 -2.57
CA ARG A 143 -8.57 -6.01 -1.77
C ARG A 143 -9.23 -6.92 -0.73
N GLN A 144 -9.51 -8.17 -1.08
CA GLN A 144 -10.03 -9.16 -0.15
C GLN A 144 -9.04 -9.40 1.00
N LYS A 145 -7.76 -9.67 0.71
CA LYS A 145 -6.74 -9.92 1.75
C LYS A 145 -6.49 -8.72 2.65
N LEU A 146 -6.69 -7.50 2.13
CA LEU A 146 -6.68 -6.26 2.91
C LEU A 146 -7.86 -6.21 3.92
N GLY A 147 -9.06 -6.58 3.47
CA GLY A 147 -10.25 -6.70 4.32
C GLY A 147 -10.18 -7.85 5.33
N ASP A 148 -9.58 -8.98 4.97
CA ASP A 148 -9.32 -10.10 5.88
C ASP A 148 -8.40 -9.63 7.03
N GLY A 149 -7.36 -8.84 6.72
CA GLY A 149 -6.43 -8.26 7.71
C GLY A 149 -7.12 -7.29 8.67
N TYR A 150 -7.93 -6.37 8.14
CA TYR A 150 -8.78 -5.47 8.94
C TYR A 150 -9.69 -6.25 9.89
N THR A 151 -10.39 -7.27 9.37
CA THR A 151 -11.36 -8.05 10.13
C THR A 151 -10.69 -8.82 11.26
N ARG A 152 -9.53 -9.45 11.01
CA ARG A 152 -8.73 -10.11 12.05
C ARG A 152 -8.29 -9.17 13.17
N SER A 153 -7.80 -7.97 12.82
CA SER A 153 -7.40 -6.99 13.84
C SER A 153 -8.58 -6.40 14.62
N MET A 154 -9.73 -6.21 13.99
CA MET A 154 -10.97 -5.78 14.66
C MET A 154 -11.53 -6.84 15.61
N ASP A 155 -11.54 -8.11 15.18
CA ASP A 155 -11.94 -9.26 16.00
C ASP A 155 -10.98 -9.43 17.19
N PHE A 156 -9.67 -9.38 16.96
CA PHE A 156 -8.66 -9.37 18.03
C PHE A 156 -8.89 -8.25 19.05
N GLN A 157 -9.07 -7.01 18.60
CA GLN A 157 -9.33 -5.89 19.50
C GLN A 157 -10.60 -6.15 20.33
N THR A 158 -11.67 -6.61 19.68
CA THR A 158 -12.96 -6.91 20.33
C THR A 158 -12.84 -8.04 21.35
N LYS A 159 -12.13 -9.14 21.02
CA LYS A 159 -11.87 -10.28 21.92
C LYS A 159 -11.06 -9.87 23.15
N VAL A 160 -10.01 -9.07 22.99
CA VAL A 160 -9.21 -8.56 24.12
C VAL A 160 -10.07 -7.66 25.03
N GLN A 161 -10.88 -6.77 24.45
CA GLN A 161 -11.74 -5.86 25.22
C GLN A 161 -12.93 -6.56 25.90
N SER A 162 -13.49 -7.61 25.30
CA SER A 162 -14.70 -8.30 25.79
C SER A 162 -14.44 -9.54 26.64
N GLN A 163 -13.24 -10.13 26.59
CA GLN A 163 -12.90 -11.36 27.34
C GLN A 163 -11.70 -11.14 28.26
N ILE A 164 -10.54 -10.75 27.72
CA ILE A 164 -9.29 -10.66 28.49
C ILE A 164 -9.34 -9.57 29.57
N LEU A 165 -9.76 -8.34 29.23
CA LEU A 165 -9.82 -7.24 30.19
C LEU A 165 -10.88 -7.44 31.29
N PRO A 166 -12.10 -7.94 31.02
CA PRO A 166 -13.06 -8.32 32.06
C PRO A 166 -12.56 -9.40 33.00
N ASP A 167 -11.98 -10.50 32.47
CA ASP A 167 -11.46 -11.62 33.28
C ASP A 167 -10.38 -11.13 34.26
N LEU A 168 -9.44 -10.30 33.79
CA LEU A 168 -8.41 -9.69 34.65
C LEU A 168 -9.02 -8.73 35.68
N THR A 169 -10.06 -7.98 35.32
CA THR A 169 -10.74 -7.02 36.22
C THR A 169 -11.50 -7.73 37.34
N GLN A 170 -12.16 -8.85 37.02
CA GLN A 170 -12.76 -9.74 38.00
C GLN A 170 -11.67 -10.31 38.93
N LEU A 171 -10.56 -10.80 38.38
CA LEU A 171 -9.46 -11.36 39.18
C LEU A 171 -8.86 -10.34 40.15
N VAL A 172 -8.63 -9.08 39.73
CA VAL A 172 -8.23 -8.00 40.65
C VAL A 172 -9.26 -7.83 41.77
N THR A 173 -10.55 -7.75 41.42
CA THR A 173 -11.64 -7.50 42.38
C THR A 173 -11.76 -8.62 43.41
N GLU A 174 -11.60 -9.88 43.01
CA GLU A 174 -11.60 -11.03 43.93
C GLU A 174 -10.40 -11.03 44.89
N VAL A 175 -9.21 -10.67 44.40
CA VAL A 175 -7.98 -10.63 45.22
C VAL A 175 -7.98 -9.44 46.18
N ASP A 176 -8.37 -8.26 45.72
CA ASP A 176 -8.53 -7.05 46.53
C ASP A 176 -9.58 -7.25 47.64
N LYS A 177 -10.74 -7.85 47.31
CA LYS A 177 -11.75 -8.19 48.31
C LYS A 177 -11.20 -9.12 49.40
N LYS A 178 -10.52 -10.20 49.03
CA LYS A 178 -9.88 -11.13 49.98
C LYS A 178 -8.82 -10.45 50.86
N GLN A 179 -8.00 -9.58 50.27
CA GLN A 179 -6.98 -8.82 50.98
C GLN A 179 -7.63 -7.91 52.04
N LYS A 180 -8.69 -7.18 51.68
CA LYS A 180 -9.44 -6.29 52.57
C LYS A 180 -10.17 -7.03 53.68
N GLU A 181 -10.80 -8.15 53.37
CA GLU A 181 -11.45 -9.03 54.35
C GLU A 181 -10.42 -9.53 55.37
N TYR A 182 -9.30 -10.10 54.92
CA TYR A 182 -8.22 -10.57 55.80
C TYR A 182 -7.66 -9.44 56.68
N ALA A 183 -7.36 -8.26 56.10
CA ALA A 183 -6.86 -7.11 56.84
C ALA A 183 -7.86 -6.61 57.90
N SER A 184 -9.15 -6.59 57.57
CA SER A 184 -10.22 -6.17 58.49
C SER A 184 -10.33 -7.11 59.70
N TYR A 185 -10.43 -8.43 59.47
CA TYR A 185 -10.47 -9.42 60.55
C TYR A 185 -9.19 -9.42 61.38
N SER A 186 -8.02 -9.31 60.73
CA SER A 186 -6.73 -9.29 61.41
C SER A 186 -6.61 -8.11 62.39
N ASN A 187 -7.00 -6.91 61.96
CA ASN A 187 -7.01 -5.71 62.80
C ASN A 187 -8.01 -5.83 63.97
N ALA A 188 -9.15 -6.51 63.77
CA ALA A 188 -10.15 -6.71 64.81
C ALA A 188 -9.64 -7.62 65.94
N GLU A 189 -9.01 -8.76 65.60
CA GLU A 189 -8.39 -9.65 66.58
C GLU A 189 -7.20 -9.01 67.30
N GLN A 190 -6.33 -8.32 66.57
CA GLN A 190 -5.19 -7.61 67.17
C GLN A 190 -5.66 -6.58 68.20
N LYS A 191 -6.77 -5.88 67.92
CA LYS A 191 -7.39 -4.94 68.85
C LYS A 191 -7.95 -5.63 70.09
N ASP A 192 -8.73 -6.71 69.95
CA ASP A 192 -9.26 -7.50 71.08
C ASP A 192 -8.13 -8.01 71.98
N LEU A 193 -7.11 -8.63 71.38
CA LEU A 193 -5.95 -9.15 72.10
C LEU A 193 -5.20 -8.02 72.84
N SER A 194 -5.02 -6.85 72.23
CA SER A 194 -4.38 -5.71 72.90
C SER A 194 -5.17 -5.22 74.12
N GLN A 195 -6.50 -5.25 74.05
CA GLN A 195 -7.39 -4.86 75.15
C GLN A 195 -7.37 -5.90 76.28
N LEU A 196 -7.35 -7.20 75.95
CA LEU A 196 -7.20 -8.29 76.92
C LEU A 196 -5.84 -8.24 77.62
N LYS A 197 -4.72 -8.06 76.89
CA LYS A 197 -3.38 -7.87 77.48
C LYS A 197 -3.34 -6.66 78.43
N SER A 198 -3.94 -5.53 78.05
CA SER A 198 -4.05 -4.35 78.92
C SER A 198 -4.83 -4.63 80.21
N ASN A 199 -5.91 -5.41 80.12
CA ASN A 199 -6.72 -5.78 81.29
C ASN A 199 -6.00 -6.78 82.20
N SER A 200 -5.28 -7.77 81.64
CA SER A 200 -4.42 -8.68 82.40
C SER A 200 -3.33 -7.91 83.14
N ALA A 201 -2.62 -6.99 82.47
CA ALA A 201 -1.57 -6.19 83.07
C ALA A 201 -2.05 -5.34 84.26
N LYS A 202 -3.21 -4.68 84.13
CA LYS A 202 -3.82 -3.90 85.22
C LYS A 202 -4.18 -4.76 86.44
N VAL A 203 -4.72 -5.96 86.21
CA VAL A 203 -5.07 -6.88 87.31
C VAL A 203 -3.83 -7.54 87.91
N SER A 204 -2.77 -7.76 87.11
CA SER A 204 -1.46 -8.20 87.63
C SER A 204 -0.87 -7.16 88.58
N GLN A 205 -0.78 -5.89 88.15
CA GLN A 205 -0.33 -4.80 89.02
C GLN A 205 -1.21 -4.65 90.28
N SER A 206 -2.52 -4.87 90.16
CA SER A 206 -3.44 -4.87 91.31
C SER A 206 -3.17 -6.04 92.26
N LEU A 207 -2.72 -7.20 91.75
CA LEU A 207 -2.32 -8.35 92.56
C LEU A 207 -1.01 -8.07 93.29
N ASP A 208 -0.02 -7.48 92.61
CA ASP A 208 1.26 -7.10 93.22
C ASP A 208 1.06 -6.14 94.39
N LEU A 209 0.20 -5.11 94.20
CA LEU A 209 -0.19 -4.18 95.27
C LEU A 209 -0.97 -4.86 96.39
N ALA A 210 -1.89 -5.78 96.08
CA ALA A 210 -2.64 -6.53 97.09
C ALA A 210 -1.73 -7.42 97.95
N VAL A 211 -0.74 -8.08 97.34
CA VAL A 211 0.26 -8.89 98.04
C VAL A 211 1.13 -8.01 98.96
N GLN A 212 1.60 -6.84 98.46
CA GLN A 212 2.34 -5.88 99.28
C GLN A 212 1.50 -5.32 100.45
N GLU A 213 0.25 -4.90 100.21
CA GLU A 213 -0.69 -4.45 101.25
C GLU A 213 -0.92 -5.55 102.31
N PHE A 214 -0.98 -6.82 101.90
CA PHE A 214 -1.13 -7.96 102.79
C PHE A 214 0.15 -8.20 103.63
N GLU A 215 1.32 -8.29 103.01
CA GLU A 215 2.61 -8.52 103.69
C GLU A 215 2.94 -7.42 104.71
N HIS A 216 2.70 -6.15 104.37
CA HIS A 216 2.88 -5.03 105.29
C HIS A 216 1.78 -4.95 106.37
N GLY A 217 0.58 -5.46 106.10
CA GLY A 217 -0.58 -5.41 107.01
C GLY A 217 -0.55 -6.41 108.17
N VAL A 218 0.25 -7.48 108.09
CA VAL A 218 0.30 -8.57 109.09
C VAL A 218 0.70 -8.10 110.49
N ASN A 219 1.46 -7.01 110.63
CA ASN A 219 1.96 -6.51 111.91
C ASN A 219 1.13 -5.38 112.55
N GLY A 220 -0.06 -5.08 111.99
CA GLY A 220 -1.15 -4.48 112.76
C GLY A 220 -1.67 -3.11 112.31
N SER A 221 -2.95 -3.07 111.91
CA SER A 221 -3.90 -2.01 112.28
C SER A 221 -5.33 -2.47 112.01
N LYS A 222 -6.32 -1.82 112.65
CA LYS A 222 -7.76 -2.16 112.59
C LYS A 222 -8.47 -1.72 111.29
N ASN A 223 -7.76 -1.69 110.17
CA ASN A 223 -8.35 -1.41 108.86
C ASN A 223 -8.73 -2.72 108.18
N ARG A 224 -10.00 -3.11 108.30
CA ARG A 224 -10.57 -4.22 107.54
C ARG A 224 -10.60 -3.81 106.07
N SER A 225 -9.59 -4.23 105.31
CA SER A 225 -9.44 -3.92 103.88
C SER A 225 -10.69 -4.33 103.11
N ASP A 226 -11.02 -3.58 102.04
CA ASP A 226 -12.10 -3.96 101.13
C ASP A 226 -11.80 -5.38 100.62
N TYR A 227 -12.74 -6.32 100.82
CA TYR A 227 -12.57 -7.72 100.43
C TYR A 227 -12.26 -7.89 98.93
N LYS A 228 -12.58 -6.88 98.09
CA LYS A 228 -12.22 -6.83 96.68
C LYS A 228 -10.70 -6.73 96.43
N LYS A 229 -9.94 -6.24 97.40
CA LYS A 229 -8.47 -6.18 97.38
C LYS A 229 -7.80 -7.43 97.97
N ASP A 230 -8.56 -8.41 98.43
CA ASP A 230 -7.98 -9.67 98.94
C ASP A 230 -7.12 -10.35 97.86
N PRO A 231 -5.84 -10.72 98.15
CA PRO A 231 -4.94 -11.29 97.15
C PRO A 231 -5.47 -12.55 96.47
N TYR A 232 -6.25 -13.38 97.17
CA TYR A 232 -6.84 -14.59 96.58
C TYR A 232 -7.98 -14.24 95.61
N LEU A 233 -8.83 -13.26 95.93
CA LEU A 233 -9.88 -12.78 95.02
C LEU A 233 -9.31 -12.04 93.79
N VAL A 234 -8.26 -11.22 93.97
CA VAL A 234 -7.56 -10.56 92.86
C VAL A 234 -6.85 -11.60 91.98
N LYS A 235 -6.17 -12.60 92.57
CA LYS A 235 -5.58 -13.74 91.82
C LYS A 235 -6.62 -14.52 91.03
N LYS A 236 -7.80 -14.80 91.60
CA LYS A 236 -8.90 -15.46 90.89
C LYS A 236 -9.40 -14.63 89.69
N THR A 237 -9.37 -13.30 89.81
CA THR A 237 -9.73 -12.38 88.73
C THR A 237 -8.63 -12.34 87.66
N LEU A 238 -7.35 -12.35 88.05
CA LEU A 238 -6.22 -12.46 87.12
C LEU A 238 -6.28 -13.77 86.32
N LEU A 239 -6.53 -14.91 86.97
CA LEU A 239 -6.67 -16.21 86.29
C LEU A 239 -7.82 -16.22 85.27
N ARG A 240 -8.94 -15.56 85.56
CA ARG A 240 -10.04 -15.38 84.59
C ARG A 240 -9.61 -14.55 83.39
N ASN A 241 -8.92 -13.43 83.60
CA ASN A 241 -8.45 -12.57 82.51
C ASN A 241 -7.35 -13.25 81.69
N ALA A 242 -6.44 -13.97 82.34
CA ALA A 242 -5.41 -14.78 81.71
C ALA A 242 -6.02 -15.85 80.79
N ALA A 243 -7.05 -16.57 81.26
CA ALA A 243 -7.76 -17.57 80.43
C ALA A 243 -8.44 -16.94 79.19
N LEU A 244 -8.96 -15.71 79.31
CA LEU A 244 -9.52 -14.97 78.17
C LEU A 244 -8.44 -14.49 77.21
N GLN A 245 -7.31 -13.97 77.72
CA GLN A 245 -6.16 -13.56 76.92
C GLN A 245 -5.57 -14.74 76.15
N VAL A 246 -5.22 -15.84 76.82
CA VAL A 246 -4.65 -17.04 76.19
C VAL A 246 -5.60 -17.62 75.14
N LYS A 247 -6.92 -17.55 75.36
CA LYS A 247 -7.90 -17.92 74.34
C LYS A 247 -7.82 -17.01 73.10
N SER A 248 -7.74 -15.69 73.29
CA SER A 248 -7.61 -14.72 72.19
C SER A 248 -6.25 -14.86 71.46
N GLU A 249 -5.17 -15.17 72.18
CA GLU A 249 -3.85 -15.49 71.60
C GLU A 249 -3.90 -16.76 70.73
N ASN A 250 -4.52 -17.84 71.23
CA ASN A 250 -4.67 -19.08 70.46
C ASN A 250 -5.56 -18.88 69.22
N ASN A 251 -6.70 -18.18 69.36
CA ASN A 251 -7.55 -17.81 68.24
C ASN A 251 -6.76 -17.02 67.18
N ARG A 252 -5.94 -16.05 67.61
CA ARG A 252 -5.11 -15.21 66.75
C ARG A 252 -4.04 -16.03 66.00
N ILE A 253 -3.38 -16.97 66.69
CA ILE A 253 -2.41 -17.89 66.06
C ILE A 253 -3.10 -18.76 65.01
N GLU A 254 -4.28 -19.30 65.33
CA GLU A 254 -5.08 -20.10 64.39
C GLU A 254 -5.56 -19.27 63.18
N PHE A 255 -6.00 -18.03 63.38
CA PHE A 255 -6.36 -17.10 62.31
C PHE A 255 -5.17 -16.81 61.38
N LEU A 256 -3.98 -16.54 61.93
CA LEU A 256 -2.78 -16.30 61.13
C LEU A 256 -2.41 -17.52 60.28
N ALA A 257 -2.37 -18.71 60.87
CA ALA A 257 -2.09 -19.97 60.16
C ALA A 257 -3.13 -20.26 59.06
N ASN A 258 -4.42 -20.04 59.35
CA ASN A 258 -5.50 -20.18 58.36
C ASN A 258 -5.38 -19.12 57.24
N GLY A 259 -4.96 -17.90 57.58
CA GLY A 259 -4.66 -16.82 56.62
C GLY A 259 -3.54 -17.17 55.66
N GLU A 260 -2.45 -17.75 56.16
CA GLU A 260 -1.31 -18.24 55.36
C GLU A 260 -1.73 -19.39 54.42
N ALA A 261 -2.49 -20.36 54.91
CA ALA A 261 -3.03 -21.46 54.10
C ALA A 261 -4.01 -20.96 53.01
N SER A 262 -4.84 -19.97 53.35
CA SER A 262 -5.77 -19.30 52.43
C SER A 262 -5.04 -18.48 51.35
N LEU A 263 -3.97 -17.77 51.73
CA LEU A 263 -3.08 -17.08 50.78
C LEU A 263 -2.42 -18.08 49.84
N ARG A 264 -1.82 -19.16 50.34
CA ARG A 264 -1.20 -20.21 49.51
C ARG A 264 -2.18 -20.79 48.50
N SER A 265 -3.42 -21.04 48.92
CA SER A 265 -4.48 -21.57 48.05
C SER A 265 -4.95 -20.54 47.03
N SER A 266 -5.00 -19.26 47.41
CA SER A 266 -5.37 -18.15 46.51
C SER A 266 -4.27 -17.87 45.49
N GLU A 267 -3.00 -17.91 45.88
CA GLU A 267 -1.83 -17.79 45.00
C GLU A 267 -1.84 -18.86 43.90
N ALA A 268 -2.08 -20.12 44.25
CA ALA A 268 -2.23 -21.20 43.28
C ALA A 268 -3.37 -20.93 42.27
N ARG A 269 -4.52 -20.41 42.73
CA ARG A 269 -5.64 -20.04 41.87
C ARG A 269 -5.31 -18.86 40.94
N ILE A 270 -4.68 -17.80 41.46
CA ILE A 270 -4.25 -16.63 40.67
C ILE A 270 -3.31 -17.08 39.54
N LEU A 271 -2.34 -17.94 39.83
CA LEU A 271 -1.39 -18.44 38.83
C LEU A 271 -2.05 -19.34 37.77
N LEU A 272 -3.05 -20.14 38.13
CA LEU A 272 -3.82 -20.93 37.16
C LEU A 272 -4.65 -20.01 36.24
N GLU A 273 -5.30 -18.99 36.82
CA GLU A 273 -6.15 -18.06 36.08
C GLU A 273 -5.34 -17.18 35.13
N LEU A 274 -4.20 -16.64 35.59
CA LEU A 274 -3.29 -15.88 34.74
C LEU A 274 -2.75 -16.74 33.58
N ARG A 275 -2.46 -18.04 33.79
CA ARG A 275 -2.07 -18.94 32.69
C ARG A 275 -3.20 -19.14 31.69
N ARG A 276 -4.45 -19.33 32.13
CA ARG A 276 -5.63 -19.43 31.25
C ARG A 276 -5.77 -18.19 30.38
N ILE A 277 -5.69 -17.00 31.00
CA ILE A 277 -5.81 -15.71 30.33
C ILE A 277 -4.65 -15.50 29.32
N PHE A 278 -3.40 -15.84 29.68
CA PHE A 278 -2.27 -15.74 28.76
C PHE A 278 -2.36 -16.72 27.58
N ASN A 279 -2.86 -17.94 27.79
CA ASN A 279 -3.09 -18.88 26.69
C ASN A 279 -4.14 -18.35 25.70
N LEU A 280 -5.24 -17.76 26.18
CA LEU A 280 -6.23 -17.10 25.33
C LEU A 280 -5.67 -15.89 24.60
N LEU A 281 -4.91 -15.02 25.29
CA LEU A 281 -4.25 -13.88 24.66
C LEU A 281 -3.27 -14.32 23.57
N THR A 282 -2.53 -15.41 23.79
CA THR A 282 -1.62 -15.99 22.80
C THR A 282 -2.39 -16.50 21.58
N GLN A 283 -3.47 -17.26 21.80
CA GLN A 283 -4.36 -17.71 20.72
C GLN A 283 -4.89 -16.53 19.88
N PHE A 284 -5.35 -15.45 20.53
CA PHE A 284 -5.86 -14.28 19.81
C PHE A 284 -4.75 -13.55 19.03
N ILE A 285 -3.52 -13.49 19.56
CA ILE A 285 -2.35 -12.97 18.86
C ILE A 285 -2.04 -13.82 17.61
N ASP A 286 -2.04 -15.15 17.74
CA ASP A 286 -1.80 -16.07 16.63
C ASP A 286 -2.90 -15.97 15.55
N GLU A 287 -4.16 -15.85 15.95
CA GLU A 287 -5.30 -15.61 15.04
C GLU A 287 -5.14 -14.29 14.27
N ASN A 288 -4.67 -13.21 14.91
CA ASN A 288 -4.47 -11.91 14.27
C ASN A 288 -3.31 -11.91 13.27
N PHE A 289 -2.13 -12.37 13.70
CA PHE A 289 -0.88 -12.21 12.94
C PHE A 289 -0.54 -13.42 12.05
N GLY A 290 -0.94 -14.63 12.42
CA GLY A 290 -0.57 -15.87 11.70
C GLY A 290 -1.05 -15.91 10.24
N GLY A 291 -2.19 -15.29 9.95
CA GLY A 291 -2.74 -15.21 8.59
C GLY A 291 -2.00 -14.26 7.63
N VAL A 292 -1.11 -13.39 8.10
CA VAL A 292 -0.52 -12.31 7.28
C VAL A 292 0.43 -12.86 6.21
N VAL A 293 1.36 -13.74 6.58
CA VAL A 293 2.32 -14.33 5.61
C VAL A 293 1.59 -15.14 4.54
N GLN A 294 0.58 -15.92 4.93
CA GLN A 294 -0.23 -16.68 3.97
C GLN A 294 -1.06 -15.79 3.06
N SER A 295 -1.53 -14.64 3.56
CA SER A 295 -2.22 -13.65 2.73
C SER A 295 -1.31 -13.15 1.58
N PHE A 296 -0.03 -12.88 1.86
CA PHE A 296 0.95 -12.48 0.83
C PHE A 296 1.40 -13.64 -0.08
N ASN A 297 1.49 -14.88 0.42
CA ASN A 297 1.75 -16.05 -0.43
C ASN A 297 0.64 -16.22 -1.48
N ILE A 298 -0.63 -16.15 -1.07
CA ILE A 298 -1.79 -16.21 -1.98
C ILE A 298 -1.70 -15.10 -3.04
N LEU A 299 -1.39 -13.85 -2.65
CA LEU A 299 -1.25 -12.75 -3.60
C LEU A 299 -0.13 -12.98 -4.63
N ARG A 300 1.02 -13.49 -4.19
CA ARG A 300 2.12 -13.87 -5.08
C ARG A 300 1.71 -15.01 -6.02
N GLU A 301 0.98 -16.00 -5.52
CA GLU A 301 0.52 -17.14 -6.31
C GLU A 301 -0.54 -16.73 -7.34
N THR A 302 -1.48 -15.84 -7.00
CA THR A 302 -2.44 -15.25 -7.95
C THR A 302 -1.71 -14.42 -9.01
N LEU A 303 -0.74 -13.58 -8.63
CA LEU A 303 0.01 -12.76 -9.59
C LEU A 303 0.87 -13.63 -10.53
N ASN A 304 1.54 -14.66 -10.00
CA ASN A 304 2.34 -15.59 -10.81
C ASN A 304 1.51 -16.47 -11.75
N ARG A 305 0.17 -16.51 -11.60
CA ARG A 305 -0.75 -17.20 -12.51
C ARG A 305 -1.27 -16.31 -13.65
N VAL A 306 -0.91 -15.02 -13.67
CA VAL A 306 -1.21 -14.09 -14.78
C VAL A 306 -0.20 -14.34 -15.92
N PRO A 307 -0.63 -14.81 -17.11
CA PRO A 307 0.27 -15.00 -18.25
C PRO A 307 0.71 -13.66 -18.85
N GLU A 308 1.94 -13.58 -19.36
CA GLU A 308 2.58 -12.34 -19.83
C GLU A 308 1.75 -11.59 -20.90
N ASP A 309 1.18 -12.30 -21.88
CA ASP A 309 0.40 -11.72 -22.98
C ASP A 309 -1.12 -11.62 -22.70
N PHE A 310 -1.62 -12.11 -21.56
CA PHE A 310 -3.06 -12.29 -21.32
C PHE A 310 -3.84 -10.97 -21.39
N GLU A 311 -3.36 -9.93 -20.70
CA GLU A 311 -3.96 -8.59 -20.71
C GLU A 311 -3.90 -7.95 -22.11
N TRP A 312 -2.78 -8.13 -22.82
CA TRP A 312 -2.61 -7.58 -24.16
C TRP A 312 -3.56 -8.22 -25.17
N SER A 313 -3.85 -9.53 -25.04
CA SER A 313 -4.84 -10.20 -25.88
C SER A 313 -6.27 -9.68 -25.68
N HIS A 314 -6.71 -9.44 -24.44
CA HIS A 314 -8.03 -8.87 -24.15
C HIS A 314 -8.13 -7.40 -24.57
N PHE A 315 -7.06 -6.62 -24.35
CA PHE A 315 -6.95 -5.26 -24.86
C PHE A 315 -7.04 -5.21 -26.39
N LEU A 316 -6.37 -6.14 -27.09
CA LEU A 316 -6.45 -6.30 -28.55
C LEU A 316 -7.85 -6.66 -29.01
N GLU A 317 -8.53 -7.62 -28.37
CA GLU A 317 -9.89 -8.03 -28.72
C GLU A 317 -10.84 -6.83 -28.69
N LYS A 318 -10.86 -6.11 -27.56
CA LYS A 318 -11.77 -4.98 -27.32
C LYS A 318 -11.44 -3.73 -28.14
N ASN A 319 -10.15 -3.42 -28.32
CA ASN A 319 -9.70 -2.16 -28.92
C ASN A 319 -9.14 -2.31 -30.35
N SER A 320 -9.19 -3.50 -30.96
CA SER A 320 -8.65 -3.84 -32.30
C SER A 320 -8.87 -2.77 -33.37
N ALA A 321 -10.07 -2.19 -33.46
CA ALA A 321 -10.42 -1.16 -34.43
C ALA A 321 -9.57 0.14 -34.34
N TYR A 322 -9.00 0.43 -33.18
CA TYR A 322 -8.15 1.60 -32.93
C TYR A 322 -6.64 1.28 -33.01
N LEU A 323 -6.27 0.01 -33.11
CA LEU A 323 -4.90 -0.46 -32.98
C LEU A 323 -4.27 -0.75 -34.34
N ILE A 324 -3.28 0.08 -34.68
CA ILE A 324 -2.53 0.07 -35.95
C ILE A 324 -1.89 -1.31 -36.24
N THR A 325 -1.50 -2.06 -35.21
CA THR A 325 -0.90 -3.40 -35.35
C THR A 325 -1.91 -4.53 -35.33
N ALA A 326 -3.15 -4.32 -34.87
CA ALA A 326 -4.13 -5.41 -34.73
C ALA A 326 -4.46 -6.09 -36.07
N SER A 327 -4.53 -5.32 -37.17
CA SER A 327 -4.73 -5.89 -38.51
C SER A 327 -3.55 -6.74 -38.99
N SER A 328 -2.31 -6.39 -38.62
CA SER A 328 -1.13 -7.20 -38.92
C SER A 328 -1.02 -8.47 -38.07
N VAL A 329 -1.57 -8.44 -36.85
CA VAL A 329 -1.61 -9.59 -35.93
C VAL A 329 -2.73 -10.56 -36.32
N MET A 330 -3.95 -10.06 -36.57
CA MET A 330 -5.11 -10.90 -36.90
C MET A 330 -5.09 -11.48 -38.33
N SER A 331 -4.28 -10.94 -39.24
CA SER A 331 -4.13 -11.50 -40.60
C SER A 331 -3.05 -12.60 -40.71
N ALA A 332 -2.34 -12.92 -39.62
CA ALA A 332 -1.38 -14.02 -39.57
C ALA A 332 -2.04 -15.27 -38.98
N ASN A 333 -2.24 -16.32 -39.80
CA ASN A 333 -3.01 -17.51 -39.41
C ASN A 333 -2.51 -18.16 -38.10
N ASN A 334 -3.49 -18.57 -37.27
CA ASN A 334 -3.42 -18.91 -35.84
C ASN A 334 -2.38 -19.94 -35.33
N GLU A 335 -1.53 -20.54 -36.17
CA GLU A 335 -0.54 -21.55 -35.72
C GLU A 335 0.85 -20.96 -35.45
N GLN A 336 1.28 -19.97 -36.24
CA GLN A 336 2.59 -19.33 -36.05
C GLN A 336 2.59 -18.32 -34.89
N LEU A 337 1.42 -17.80 -34.50
CA LEU A 337 1.34 -16.78 -33.47
C LEU A 337 1.46 -17.36 -32.05
N ASN A 338 0.81 -18.49 -31.75
CA ASN A 338 1.00 -19.20 -30.46
C ASN A 338 2.45 -19.68 -30.25
N SER A 339 3.13 -20.07 -31.33
CA SER A 339 4.54 -20.48 -31.31
C SER A 339 5.52 -19.30 -31.36
N ALA A 340 5.09 -18.10 -31.78
CA ALA A 340 5.87 -16.86 -31.68
C ALA A 340 5.71 -16.16 -30.32
N MET A 341 4.50 -16.07 -29.77
CA MET A 341 4.23 -15.42 -28.47
C MET A 341 4.87 -16.18 -27.30
N SER A 342 4.88 -17.52 -27.33
CA SER A 342 5.68 -18.32 -26.39
C SER A 342 7.20 -18.08 -26.48
N ASN A 343 7.68 -17.40 -27.52
CA ASN A 343 9.06 -16.95 -27.71
C ASN A 343 9.21 -15.41 -27.60
N LEU A 344 8.16 -14.64 -27.24
CA LEU A 344 8.24 -13.18 -27.06
C LEU A 344 8.95 -12.76 -25.77
N SER A 345 9.42 -13.71 -24.96
CA SER A 345 10.11 -13.48 -23.69
C SER A 345 11.29 -12.48 -23.83
N VAL A 346 11.03 -11.24 -23.40
CA VAL A 346 11.98 -10.24 -22.90
C VAL A 346 13.04 -9.68 -23.89
N ASN A 347 13.19 -10.20 -25.12
CA ASN A 347 14.27 -9.76 -26.05
C ASN A 347 13.87 -9.59 -27.54
N SER A 348 12.64 -9.16 -27.83
CA SER A 348 12.01 -9.20 -29.17
C SER A 348 12.26 -8.02 -30.13
N ASN A 349 13.29 -7.19 -29.92
CA ASN A 349 13.55 -5.98 -30.75
C ASN A 349 13.58 -6.17 -32.28
N LYS A 350 13.71 -7.41 -32.79
CA LYS A 350 13.73 -7.73 -34.23
C LYS A 350 12.34 -8.02 -34.83
N THR A 351 11.43 -8.63 -34.09
CA THR A 351 10.08 -8.95 -34.60
C THR A 351 9.21 -7.70 -34.67
N ASP A 352 9.34 -6.82 -33.67
CA ASP A 352 8.60 -5.55 -33.61
C ASP A 352 8.96 -4.66 -34.81
N THR A 353 10.25 -4.61 -35.18
CA THR A 353 10.69 -3.87 -36.38
C THR A 353 10.10 -4.40 -37.69
N ALA A 354 9.78 -5.70 -37.79
CA ALA A 354 9.20 -6.29 -39.00
C ALA A 354 7.70 -5.94 -39.15
N LEU A 355 6.94 -6.02 -38.05
CA LEU A 355 5.54 -5.58 -38.00
C LEU A 355 5.41 -4.08 -38.28
N ILE A 356 6.32 -3.28 -37.74
CA ILE A 356 6.38 -1.84 -38.00
C ILE A 356 6.77 -1.56 -39.47
N ALA A 357 7.65 -2.35 -40.09
CA ALA A 357 8.09 -2.14 -41.47
C ALA A 357 6.93 -2.29 -42.49
N ASN A 358 6.17 -3.38 -42.40
CA ASN A 358 5.09 -3.73 -43.35
C ASN A 358 3.70 -3.23 -42.95
N ASN A 359 3.63 -2.21 -42.10
CA ASN A 359 2.38 -1.64 -41.58
C ASN A 359 1.50 -1.04 -42.72
N PRO A 360 0.25 -1.54 -42.93
CA PRO A 360 -0.60 -1.13 -44.05
C PRO A 360 -1.12 0.31 -43.97
N TYR A 361 -1.04 0.95 -42.80
CA TYR A 361 -1.43 2.34 -42.61
C TYR A 361 -0.30 3.33 -43.00
N LYS A 362 0.91 2.84 -43.28
CA LYS A 362 2.01 3.66 -43.81
C LYS A 362 1.75 4.03 -45.27
N ARG A 363 1.45 5.32 -45.51
CA ARG A 363 1.33 5.88 -46.86
C ARG A 363 2.70 6.26 -47.40
N ASN A 364 2.98 5.89 -48.66
CA ASN A 364 4.11 6.43 -49.42
C ASN A 364 3.64 7.63 -50.27
N LEU A 365 4.56 8.54 -50.62
CA LEU A 365 4.21 9.76 -51.37
C LEU A 365 3.69 9.44 -52.80
N GLU A 366 4.19 8.37 -53.42
CA GLU A 366 3.82 7.95 -54.77
C GLU A 366 2.34 7.56 -54.89
N SER A 367 1.74 7.06 -53.80
CA SER A 367 0.32 6.73 -53.67
C SER A 367 -0.59 7.91 -53.32
N ILE A 368 -0.03 9.09 -53.02
CA ILE A 368 -0.84 10.25 -52.61
C ILE A 368 -1.54 10.85 -53.82
N THR A 369 -2.86 10.98 -53.71
CA THR A 369 -3.69 11.74 -54.65
C THR A 369 -4.38 12.89 -53.93
N PHE A 370 -4.64 13.97 -54.65
CA PHE A 370 -5.36 15.14 -54.16
C PHE A 370 -6.14 15.81 -55.31
N ARG A 371 -7.05 16.72 -54.97
CA ARG A 371 -7.86 17.45 -55.96
C ARG A 371 -6.95 18.16 -56.97
N ASN A 372 -7.22 17.98 -58.26
CA ASN A 372 -6.44 18.50 -59.40
C ASN A 372 -5.01 17.90 -59.58
N TYR A 373 -4.64 16.82 -58.89
CA TYR A 373 -3.34 16.16 -59.04
C TYR A 373 -3.03 15.74 -60.51
N GLN A 374 -4.03 15.21 -61.22
CA GLN A 374 -3.88 14.74 -62.61
C GLN A 374 -4.21 15.82 -63.67
N HIS A 375 -4.55 17.04 -63.26
CA HIS A 375 -5.03 18.09 -64.17
C HIS A 375 -3.92 18.54 -65.15
N VAL A 376 -4.30 18.88 -66.39
CA VAL A 376 -3.29 19.20 -67.42
C VAL A 376 -2.46 20.44 -67.09
N SER A 377 -3.03 21.43 -66.38
CA SER A 377 -2.30 22.64 -65.98
C SER A 377 -1.35 22.45 -64.79
N THR A 378 -1.49 21.37 -64.01
CA THR A 378 -0.63 21.08 -62.85
C THR A 378 0.56 20.18 -63.20
N LYS A 379 0.57 19.61 -64.42
CA LYS A 379 1.70 18.84 -64.96
C LYS A 379 2.67 19.75 -65.73
N PRO A 380 3.99 19.53 -65.61
CA PRO A 380 4.97 20.28 -66.40
C PRO A 380 4.88 19.91 -67.88
N SER A 381 5.01 20.91 -68.76
CA SER A 381 5.12 20.72 -70.22
C SER A 381 6.48 20.15 -70.61
N LEU A 382 7.53 20.50 -69.86
CA LEU A 382 8.87 19.93 -69.94
C LEU A 382 9.59 20.13 -68.60
N GLU A 383 10.35 19.14 -68.15
CA GLU A 383 11.18 19.24 -66.94
C GLU A 383 12.52 18.50 -67.12
N GLY A 384 13.56 18.94 -66.43
CA GLY A 384 14.90 18.34 -66.53
C GLY A 384 16.02 19.20 -65.98
N VAL A 385 17.25 18.69 -66.00
CA VAL A 385 18.44 19.41 -65.53
C VAL A 385 19.11 20.15 -66.69
N LEU A 386 19.47 21.42 -66.47
CA LEU A 386 20.33 22.19 -67.38
C LEU A 386 21.46 22.87 -66.60
N GLU A 387 22.57 23.12 -67.28
CA GLU A 387 23.65 23.94 -66.74
C GLU A 387 23.42 25.42 -67.08
N ARG A 388 23.24 26.27 -66.08
CA ARG A 388 23.19 27.73 -66.24
C ARG A 388 24.59 28.31 -66.14
N LYS A 389 24.99 29.15 -67.10
CA LYS A 389 26.19 29.98 -66.98
C LYS A 389 25.94 31.13 -66.03
N GLU A 390 26.66 31.15 -64.92
CA GLU A 390 26.60 32.21 -63.93
C GLU A 390 27.87 33.05 -63.99
N SER A 391 27.71 34.37 -63.87
CA SER A 391 28.83 35.30 -63.81
C SER A 391 28.66 36.16 -62.57
N ILE A 392 29.52 35.91 -61.60
CA ILE A 392 29.70 36.80 -60.44
C ILE A 392 30.56 37.97 -60.91
N LEU A 393 30.25 39.18 -60.44
CA LEU A 393 30.86 40.42 -60.91
C LEU A 393 32.38 40.38 -60.65
N GLY A 394 33.18 40.30 -61.72
CA GLY A 394 34.65 40.26 -61.65
C GLY A 394 35.32 38.88 -61.67
N LEU A 395 34.57 37.77 -61.73
CA LEU A 395 35.12 36.41 -61.71
C LEU A 395 34.76 35.59 -62.97
N SER A 396 35.58 34.58 -63.28
CA SER A 396 35.38 33.68 -64.42
C SER A 396 34.01 33.00 -64.35
N SER A 397 33.20 33.14 -65.39
CA SER A 397 31.85 32.57 -65.41
C SER A 397 31.88 31.03 -65.35
N LYS A 398 31.15 30.43 -64.41
CA LYS A 398 31.04 28.97 -64.24
C LYS A 398 29.68 28.47 -64.71
N TYR A 399 29.61 27.22 -65.17
CA TYR A 399 28.36 26.51 -65.40
C TYR A 399 27.96 25.76 -64.13
N ASN A 400 26.75 26.00 -63.63
CA ASN A 400 26.17 25.35 -62.45
C ASN A 400 24.89 24.62 -62.87
N SER A 401 24.71 23.38 -62.42
CA SER A 401 23.52 22.56 -62.74
C SER A 401 22.34 22.96 -61.87
N TYR A 402 21.16 23.10 -62.49
CA TYR A 402 19.89 23.38 -61.81
C TYR A 402 18.76 22.58 -62.46
N TYR A 403 17.67 22.38 -61.71
CA TYR A 403 16.47 21.74 -62.23
C TYR A 403 15.53 22.78 -62.83
N PHE A 404 15.09 22.60 -64.07
CA PHE A 404 14.21 23.54 -64.77
C PHE A 404 12.88 22.89 -65.13
N VAL A 405 11.83 23.70 -65.14
CA VAL A 405 10.45 23.27 -65.40
C VAL A 405 9.74 24.32 -66.25
N ILE A 406 9.12 23.90 -67.35
CA ILE A 406 8.19 24.71 -68.15
C ILE A 406 6.77 24.28 -67.81
N THR A 407 5.90 25.23 -67.47
CA THR A 407 4.47 24.96 -67.23
C THR A 407 3.60 25.31 -68.44
N PRO A 408 2.40 24.72 -68.59
CA PRO A 408 1.45 25.08 -69.66
C PRO A 408 1.05 26.55 -69.68
N SER A 409 1.23 27.27 -68.56
CA SER A 409 1.02 28.72 -68.45
C SER A 409 2.18 29.56 -68.98
N GLY A 410 3.17 28.97 -69.68
CA GLY A 410 4.28 29.68 -70.30
C GLY A 410 5.39 30.14 -69.35
N TYR A 411 5.40 29.68 -68.10
CA TYR A 411 6.48 30.01 -67.15
C TYR A 411 7.61 28.99 -67.22
N PHE A 412 8.85 29.48 -67.21
CA PHE A 412 10.09 28.73 -67.08
C PHE A 412 10.66 28.97 -65.68
N TYR A 413 10.55 27.97 -64.82
CA TYR A 413 11.07 27.94 -63.46
C TYR A 413 12.44 27.29 -63.41
N GLY A 414 13.35 27.79 -62.58
CA GLY A 414 14.60 27.15 -62.21
C GLY A 414 14.69 26.96 -60.70
N PHE A 415 14.96 25.74 -60.27
CA PHE A 415 15.06 25.29 -58.88
C PHE A 415 16.49 24.77 -58.58
N PRO A 416 16.95 24.86 -57.32
CA PRO A 416 18.19 24.22 -56.87
C PRO A 416 18.31 22.72 -57.20
N SER A 417 17.23 21.94 -57.06
CA SER A 417 17.21 20.49 -57.28
C SER A 417 15.82 20.00 -57.68
N LYS A 418 15.69 18.71 -58.08
CA LYS A 418 14.41 18.00 -58.26
C LYS A 418 13.77 17.57 -56.94
N SER A 419 14.49 17.59 -55.81
CA SER A 419 13.91 17.22 -54.50
C SER A 419 12.71 18.10 -54.16
N ILE A 420 11.72 17.53 -53.49
CA ILE A 420 10.52 18.23 -53.01
C ILE A 420 10.88 19.35 -52.03
N ASP A 421 11.98 19.20 -51.28
CA ASP A 421 12.53 20.22 -50.38
C ASP A 421 13.00 21.48 -51.13
N SER A 422 13.25 21.37 -52.45
CA SER A 422 13.70 22.46 -53.32
C SER A 422 12.52 23.27 -53.90
N PHE A 423 11.51 23.56 -53.09
CA PHE A 423 10.24 24.17 -53.52
C PHE A 423 10.32 25.65 -53.95
N GLN A 424 11.42 26.36 -53.70
CA GLN A 424 11.57 27.77 -54.05
C GLN A 424 12.37 27.96 -55.36
N PRO A 425 11.82 28.64 -56.39
CA PRO A 425 12.54 28.90 -57.63
C PRO A 425 13.59 30.01 -57.46
N ASN A 426 14.81 29.76 -57.95
CA ASN A 426 15.89 30.75 -58.05
C ASN A 426 15.82 31.61 -59.33
N LEU A 427 15.00 31.19 -60.29
CA LEU A 427 14.72 31.90 -61.54
C LEU A 427 13.27 31.64 -61.96
N VAL A 428 12.56 32.71 -62.32
CA VAL A 428 11.26 32.63 -62.98
C VAL A 428 11.31 33.54 -64.21
N LEU A 429 11.11 32.97 -65.39
CA LEU A 429 10.97 33.70 -66.66
C LEU A 429 9.58 33.40 -67.24
N TYR A 430 8.96 34.39 -67.89
CA TYR A 430 7.76 34.18 -68.69
C TYR A 430 8.17 34.07 -70.17
N LEU A 431 8.00 32.90 -70.77
CA LEU A 431 8.55 32.56 -72.09
C LEU A 431 8.01 33.43 -73.24
N PRO A 432 6.72 33.82 -73.29
CA PRO A 432 6.21 34.71 -74.33
C PRO A 432 6.88 36.09 -74.38
N GLU A 433 7.43 36.58 -73.25
CA GLU A 433 8.19 37.84 -73.18
C GLU A 433 9.71 37.66 -73.41
N CYS A 434 10.21 36.43 -73.54
CA CYS A 434 11.63 36.14 -73.66
C CYS A 434 12.11 36.19 -75.11
N GLU A 435 13.24 36.86 -75.34
CA GLU A 435 13.94 36.79 -76.61
C GLU A 435 14.84 35.55 -76.62
N THR A 436 14.61 34.63 -77.55
CA THR A 436 15.38 33.38 -77.68
C THR A 436 16.49 33.55 -78.74
N LYS A 437 17.69 32.99 -78.49
CA LYS A 437 18.77 32.90 -79.49
C LYS A 437 19.53 31.59 -79.35
N ILE A 438 19.72 30.88 -80.47
CA ILE A 438 20.66 29.75 -80.55
C ILE A 438 22.09 30.31 -80.45
N LYS A 439 22.97 29.67 -79.67
CA LYS A 439 24.39 30.05 -79.61
C LYS A 439 25.26 29.15 -80.50
N ASN A 440 25.01 27.83 -80.50
CA ASN A 440 25.67 26.85 -81.38
C ASN A 440 24.76 25.63 -81.57
N SER A 441 24.73 25.06 -82.79
CA SER A 441 23.98 23.83 -83.13
C SER A 441 24.85 22.76 -83.81
N SER A 442 26.15 23.04 -84.06
CA SER A 442 26.96 22.22 -84.98
C SER A 442 28.38 21.95 -84.46
N GLY A 443 28.71 20.67 -84.27
CA GLY A 443 30.08 20.14 -84.40
C GLY A 443 31.06 20.24 -83.23
N LYS A 444 30.85 21.06 -82.18
CA LYS A 444 31.81 21.19 -81.05
C LYS A 444 31.15 21.27 -79.66
N GLY A 445 30.51 20.18 -79.20
CA GLY A 445 30.26 19.85 -77.78
C GLY A 445 29.48 20.83 -76.88
N GLU A 446 29.17 22.05 -77.31
CA GLU A 446 28.46 23.08 -76.53
C GLU A 446 27.01 23.24 -77.00
N PHE A 447 26.13 22.34 -76.55
CA PHE A 447 24.68 22.41 -76.78
C PHE A 447 24.06 23.59 -76.01
N THR A 448 24.22 24.81 -76.51
CA THR A 448 23.96 26.06 -75.76
C THR A 448 22.94 26.97 -76.41
N PHE A 449 21.96 27.41 -75.62
CA PHE A 449 20.96 28.40 -76.00
C PHE A 449 20.93 29.58 -75.03
N ILE A 450 20.32 30.68 -75.47
CA ILE A 450 20.25 31.94 -74.74
C ILE A 450 18.78 32.34 -74.63
N LEU A 451 18.34 32.64 -73.40
CA LEU A 451 17.07 33.32 -73.15
C LEU A 451 17.36 34.71 -72.57
N ARG A 452 16.72 35.75 -73.11
CA ARG A 452 16.76 37.10 -72.55
C ARG A 452 15.37 37.51 -72.05
N GLY A 453 15.23 37.58 -70.72
CA GLY A 453 13.95 37.83 -70.05
C GLY A 453 14.10 38.56 -68.70
N LYS A 454 12.98 39.05 -68.16
CA LYS A 454 12.90 39.61 -66.80
C LYS A 454 12.82 38.45 -65.81
N ASN A 455 13.62 38.46 -64.74
CA ASN A 455 13.48 37.47 -63.66
C ASN A 455 12.42 37.94 -62.66
N LEU A 456 11.35 37.16 -62.52
CA LEU A 456 10.19 37.47 -61.68
C LEU A 456 10.36 37.02 -60.22
N CYS A 457 11.45 36.35 -59.85
CA CYS A 457 11.77 36.00 -58.46
C CYS A 457 11.94 37.21 -57.52
N THR A 458 12.11 38.43 -58.03
CA THR A 458 12.33 39.62 -57.20
C THR A 458 11.24 40.65 -57.41
N LEU A 459 10.64 41.12 -56.31
CA LEU A 459 9.54 42.09 -56.26
C LEU A 459 9.81 43.42 -57.00
N VAL A 460 11.08 43.77 -57.22
CA VAL A 460 11.49 44.94 -58.00
C VAL A 460 11.73 44.56 -59.46
N PRO A 461 11.04 45.18 -60.44
CA PRO A 461 11.24 44.92 -61.86
C PRO A 461 12.69 45.19 -62.30
N LYS A 462 13.40 44.14 -62.73
CA LYS A 462 14.77 44.24 -63.27
C LYS A 462 14.74 44.21 -64.80
N PRO A 463 15.66 44.91 -65.49
CA PRO A 463 15.75 44.88 -66.94
C PRO A 463 16.03 43.47 -67.46
N LYS A 464 15.61 43.16 -68.70
CA LYS A 464 15.80 41.84 -69.32
C LYS A 464 17.28 41.43 -69.30
N LYS A 465 17.62 40.39 -68.53
CA LYS A 465 18.97 39.83 -68.44
C LYS A 465 19.15 38.67 -69.41
N LYS A 466 20.39 38.46 -69.87
CA LYS A 466 20.79 37.35 -70.73
C LYS A 466 21.18 36.15 -69.87
N TYR A 467 20.44 35.05 -69.98
CA TYR A 467 20.76 33.76 -69.37
C TYR A 467 21.26 32.82 -70.46
N VAL A 468 22.36 32.12 -70.20
CA VAL A 468 22.92 31.11 -71.11
C VAL A 468 22.76 29.74 -70.45
N PHE A 469 22.09 28.84 -71.15
CA PHE A 469 21.85 27.47 -70.71
C PHE A 469 22.63 26.51 -71.59
N LYS A 470 23.05 25.39 -71.02
CA LYS A 470 23.71 24.28 -71.69
C LYS A 470 22.97 22.99 -71.34
N ALA A 471 22.61 22.22 -72.36
CA ALA A 471 22.00 20.90 -72.20
C ALA A 471 23.07 19.79 -72.11
N SER A 472 22.69 18.66 -71.53
CA SER A 472 23.53 17.45 -71.39
C SER A 472 23.84 16.78 -72.73
N SER A 473 22.90 16.76 -73.67
CA SER A 473 23.04 16.13 -74.98
C SER A 473 22.41 16.95 -76.11
N ALA A 474 22.68 16.55 -77.36
CA ALA A 474 22.04 17.11 -78.54
C ALA A 474 20.51 16.90 -78.53
N GLN A 475 20.06 15.71 -78.09
CA GLN A 475 18.65 15.35 -78.02
C GLN A 475 17.90 16.17 -76.95
N ASP A 476 18.52 16.38 -75.79
CA ASP A 476 17.98 17.25 -74.75
C ASP A 476 17.86 18.69 -75.27
N PHE A 477 18.91 19.20 -75.92
CA PHE A 477 18.92 20.54 -76.51
C PHE A 477 17.78 20.74 -77.51
N ASP A 478 17.61 19.83 -78.46
CA ASP A 478 16.52 19.90 -79.44
C ASP A 478 15.15 19.86 -78.77
N THR A 479 14.99 19.07 -77.70
CA THR A 479 13.73 18.94 -76.96
C THR A 479 13.40 20.24 -76.22
N TRP A 480 14.36 20.78 -75.46
CA TRP A 480 14.22 22.08 -74.79
C TRP A 480 13.99 23.22 -75.78
N TRP A 481 14.75 23.27 -76.87
CA TRP A 481 14.64 24.32 -77.87
C TRP A 481 13.30 24.30 -78.60
N LYS A 482 12.76 23.12 -78.94
CA LYS A 482 11.42 22.96 -79.55
C LYS A 482 10.32 23.49 -78.64
N VAL A 483 10.31 23.09 -77.36
CA VAL A 483 9.28 23.53 -76.40
C VAL A 483 9.38 25.03 -76.13
N ILE A 484 10.60 25.55 -75.90
CA ILE A 484 10.84 26.99 -75.69
C ILE A 484 10.41 27.82 -76.90
N THR A 485 10.63 27.35 -78.13
CA THR A 485 10.24 28.08 -79.34
C THR A 485 8.74 27.98 -79.63
N ARG A 486 8.09 26.88 -79.25
CA ARG A 486 6.63 26.72 -79.32
C ARG A 486 5.91 27.64 -78.32
N ASP A 487 6.40 27.70 -77.09
CA ASP A 487 5.76 28.44 -76.00
C ASP A 487 6.23 29.91 -75.93
N GLY A 488 7.33 30.25 -76.63
CA GLY A 488 7.87 31.61 -76.80
C GLY A 488 7.56 32.17 -78.18
N ALA A 489 6.33 32.65 -78.38
CA ALA A 489 5.73 32.94 -79.68
C ALA A 489 6.22 34.22 -80.43
N HIS A 490 7.52 34.55 -80.40
CA HIS A 490 8.10 35.62 -81.25
C HIS A 490 9.51 35.32 -81.76
N THR A 491 9.61 34.57 -82.86
CA THR A 491 10.79 34.60 -83.74
C THR A 491 10.68 35.77 -84.72
N ASN A 492 11.45 36.84 -84.49
CA ASN A 492 11.47 38.00 -85.40
C ASN A 492 12.09 37.65 -86.76
N HIS A 493 11.24 37.43 -87.77
CA HIS A 493 11.56 37.53 -89.20
C HIS A 493 10.62 38.55 -89.85
N ALA A 494 11.12 39.28 -90.86
CA ALA A 494 10.54 40.53 -91.33
C ALA A 494 9.79 40.42 -92.68
N GLU A 495 8.78 41.28 -92.87
CA GLU A 495 8.20 41.81 -94.14
C GLU A 495 7.65 40.77 -95.17
N ALA A 496 6.45 40.86 -95.78
CA ALA A 496 5.66 42.02 -96.24
C ALA A 496 4.21 41.63 -96.69
N GLY A 497 3.28 42.60 -96.77
CA GLY A 497 2.02 42.57 -97.56
C GLY A 497 0.73 42.13 -96.81
N THR A 498 -0.38 42.89 -96.71
CA THR A 498 -1.33 43.46 -97.74
C THR A 498 -2.50 42.49 -98.04
N ILE A 499 -3.81 42.80 -97.89
CA ILE A 499 -4.54 44.01 -97.43
C ILE A 499 -6.04 43.69 -97.04
N PHE A 500 -6.66 44.42 -96.08
CA PHE A 500 -8.13 44.52 -95.75
C PHE A 500 -8.89 43.20 -95.39
N SER A 501 -10.08 43.14 -94.74
CA SER A 501 -11.08 44.06 -94.11
C SER A 501 -11.79 43.23 -93.01
N GLY A 502 -12.32 43.70 -91.87
CA GLY A 502 -13.27 44.80 -91.62
C GLY A 502 -14.55 44.23 -90.98
N SER A 503 -15.25 44.99 -90.10
CA SER A 503 -16.47 44.60 -89.34
C SER A 503 -16.29 43.45 -88.30
N ASP A 504 -17.06 43.32 -87.21
CA ASP A 504 -17.80 44.27 -86.34
C ASP A 504 -18.21 43.50 -85.05
N ILE A 505 -18.65 44.21 -84.00
CA ILE A 505 -19.80 43.90 -83.09
C ILE A 505 -20.01 42.41 -82.65
N SER A 506 -20.15 42.02 -81.38
CA SER A 506 -20.59 42.73 -80.16
C SER A 506 -20.07 42.07 -78.87
N ASP A 507 -20.22 42.79 -77.75
CA ASP A 507 -20.38 42.22 -76.42
C ASP A 507 -21.51 41.17 -76.36
N ASN A 508 -21.41 40.24 -75.40
CA ASN A 508 -22.58 39.85 -74.61
C ASN A 508 -22.13 39.34 -73.22
N ASP A 509 -22.59 40.02 -72.18
CA ASP A 509 -22.46 39.61 -70.77
C ASP A 509 -23.46 38.49 -70.41
N SER A 510 -23.33 37.94 -69.20
CA SER A 510 -24.27 37.04 -68.47
C SER A 510 -24.58 35.67 -69.12
N GLU A 511 -24.33 34.52 -68.48
CA GLU A 511 -24.52 34.16 -67.05
C GLU A 511 -23.28 33.58 -66.34
#